data_AF-A0A3D8HLH2-F1
#
_entry.id   AF-A0A3D8HLH2-F1
#
_cell.length_a   1.000
_cell.length_b   1.000
_cell.length_c   1.000
_cell.angle_alpha   90.00
_cell.angle_beta   90.00
_cell.angle_gamma   90.00
#
_symmetry.space_group_name_H-M   'P 1'
#
loop_
_entity.id
_entity.type
_entity.pdbx_description
1 polymer ?
#
loop_
_entity_poly.entity_id
_entity_poly.type
_entity_poly.pdbx_seq_one_letter_code
_entity_poly.pdbx_strand_id
1 'polypeptide(L)' 'MTINLQLENANEDFIKAIKSMAKVAQVKVKINQTQPKHPSKELLKAIDEVRRGEVLECKDIKEFKKAMEQ' A
#
# COMPACT_ATOMS: atom_id res chain seq x y z
N MET A 1 -6.18 -32.75 -1.08
CA MET A 1 -7.25 -31.74 -0.98
C MET A 1 -6.64 -30.37 -1.20
N THR A 2 -7.30 -29.49 -1.95
CA THR A 2 -6.81 -28.12 -2.24
C THR A 2 -7.83 -27.13 -1.70
N ILE A 3 -7.38 -26.16 -0.91
CA ILE A 3 -8.23 -25.12 -0.32
C ILE A 3 -7.83 -23.77 -0.95
N ASN A 4 -8.82 -23.05 -1.48
CA ASN A 4 -8.67 -21.70 -1.99
C ASN A 4 -9.21 -20.71 -0.95
N LEU A 5 -8.36 -19.81 -0.47
CA LEU A 5 -8.73 -18.77 0.48
C LEU A 5 -8.54 -17.40 -0.17
N GLN A 6 -9.57 -16.57 -0.10
CA GLN A 6 -9.49 -15.15 -0.44
C GLN A 6 -9.47 -14.37 0.87
N LEU A 7 -8.39 -13.60 1.07
CA LEU A 7 -8.15 -12.84 2.30
C LEU A 7 -7.90 -11.38 1.90
N GLU A 8 -8.71 -10.47 2.42
CA GLU A 8 -8.55 -9.03 2.19
C GLU A 8 -7.92 -8.38 3.42
N ASN A 9 -6.97 -7.46 3.19
CA ASN A 9 -6.27 -6.72 4.25
C ASN A 9 -5.59 -7.60 5.31
N ALA A 10 -5.25 -8.85 4.97
CA ALA A 10 -4.51 -9.73 5.87
C ALA A 10 -3.07 -9.23 6.03
N ASN A 11 -2.64 -9.04 7.29
CA ASN A 11 -1.26 -8.70 7.60
C ASN A 11 -0.33 -9.91 7.37
N GLU A 12 0.98 -9.67 7.32
CA GLU A 12 1.96 -10.72 7.03
C GLU A 12 1.92 -11.87 8.05
N ASP A 13 1.72 -11.55 9.32
CA ASP A 13 1.76 -12.55 10.40
C ASP A 13 0.57 -13.50 10.34
N PHE A 14 -0.61 -13.00 10.01
CA PHE A 14 -1.79 -13.84 9.75
C PHE A 14 -1.54 -14.78 8.57
N ILE A 15 -0.93 -14.27 7.49
CA ILE A 15 -0.61 -15.09 6.30
C ILE A 15 0.41 -16.16 6.64
N LYS A 16 1.43 -15.84 7.45
CA LYS A 16 2.41 -16.82 7.97
C LYS A 16 1.73 -17.89 8.82
N ALA A 17 0.78 -17.52 9.67
CA ALA A 17 0.02 -18.47 10.48
C ALA A 17 -0.79 -19.45 9.61
N ILE A 18 -1.54 -18.95 8.62
CA ILE A 18 -2.30 -19.77 7.67
C ILE A 18 -1.38 -20.75 6.91
N LYS A 19 -0.25 -20.28 6.40
CA LYS A 19 0.74 -21.14 5.71
C LYS A 19 1.31 -22.21 6.65
N SER A 20 1.54 -21.87 7.91
CA SER A 20 2.07 -22.79 8.91
C SER A 20 1.06 -23.90 9.25
N MET A 21 -0.20 -23.54 9.46
CA MET A 21 -1.29 -24.51 9.68
C MET A 21 -1.46 -25.44 8.47
N ALA A 22 -1.42 -24.88 7.25
CA ALA A 22 -1.51 -25.66 6.03
C ALA A 22 -0.38 -26.69 5.89
N LYS A 23 0.85 -26.31 6.27
CA LYS A 23 2.01 -27.19 6.26
C LYS A 23 1.84 -28.37 7.21
N VAL A 24 1.36 -28.12 8.44
CA VAL A 24 1.08 -29.17 9.43
C VAL A 24 0.01 -30.14 8.93
N ALA A 25 -1.04 -29.62 8.30
CA ALA A 25 -2.13 -30.42 7.74
C ALA A 25 -1.79 -31.09 6.39
N GLN A 26 -0.59 -30.90 5.85
CA GLN A 26 -0.19 -31.34 4.50
C GLN A 26 -1.15 -30.88 3.38
N VAL A 27 -1.74 -29.69 3.55
CA VAL A 27 -2.68 -29.09 2.58
C VAL A 27 -1.95 -28.05 1.74
N LYS A 28 -2.16 -28.10 0.42
CA LYS A 28 -1.71 -27.04 -0.48
C LYS A 28 -2.66 -25.85 -0.40
N VAL A 29 -2.16 -24.72 0.08
CA VAL A 29 -2.91 -23.45 0.12
C VAL A 29 -2.37 -22.51 -0.96
N LYS A 30 -3.27 -21.93 -1.74
CA LYS A 30 -2.99 -20.81 -2.64
C LYS A 30 -3.54 -19.54 -2.01
N ILE A 31 -2.67 -18.55 -1.80
CA ILE A 31 -3.06 -17.25 -1.25
C ILE A 31 -2.89 -16.24 -2.37
N ASN A 32 -4.02 -15.72 -2.87
CA ASN A 32 -4.03 -14.63 -3.83
C ASN A 32 -3.99 -13.33 -3.02
N GLN A 33 -2.79 -12.77 -2.85
CA GLN A 33 -2.64 -11.48 -2.19
C GLN A 33 -2.88 -10.37 -3.21
N THR A 34 -3.91 -9.57 -3.00
CA THR A 34 -3.83 -8.15 -3.34
C THR A 34 -2.89 -7.55 -2.29
N GLN A 35 -1.61 -7.37 -2.64
CA GLN A 35 -0.64 -6.78 -1.72
C GLN A 35 -1.24 -5.49 -1.13
N PRO A 36 -1.14 -5.27 0.20
CA PRO A 36 -1.43 -3.96 0.74
C PRO A 36 -0.55 -2.97 -0.03
N LYS A 37 -1.19 -1.99 -0.69
CA LYS A 37 -0.47 -0.98 -1.44
C LYS A 37 0.31 -0.15 -0.43
N HIS A 38 1.58 -0.51 -0.24
CA HIS A 38 2.50 0.39 0.44
C HIS A 38 2.50 1.70 -0.34
N PRO A 39 2.39 2.86 0.34
CA PRO A 39 2.60 4.15 -0.31
C PRO A 39 3.90 4.10 -1.09
N SER A 40 3.89 4.60 -2.32
CA SER A 40 5.12 4.67 -3.11
C SER A 40 6.13 5.57 -2.39
N LYS A 41 7.42 5.38 -2.69
CA LYS A 41 8.47 6.23 -2.11
C LYS A 41 8.24 7.70 -2.45
N GLU A 42 7.72 8.00 -3.65
CA GLU A 42 7.35 9.35 -4.05
C GLU A 42 6.24 9.92 -3.18
N LEU A 43 5.21 9.14 -2.86
CA LEU A 43 4.11 9.59 -2.01
C LEU A 43 4.57 9.87 -0.57
N LEU A 44 5.43 9.02 -0.02
CA LEU A 44 6.02 9.26 1.31
C LEU A 44 6.86 10.55 1.32
N LYS A 45 7.67 10.76 0.27
CA LYS A 45 8.47 11.97 0.11
C LYS A 45 7.60 13.24 0.06
N ALA A 46 6.53 13.22 -0.73
CA ALA A 46 5.60 14.35 -0.84
C ALA A 46 4.92 14.69 0.50
N ILE A 47 4.54 13.68 1.29
CA ILE A 47 3.98 13.89 2.64
C ILE A 47 5.01 14.58 3.55
N ASP A 48 6.27 14.17 3.50
CA ASP A 48 7.32 14.77 4.32
C ASP A 48 7.70 16.18 3.87
N GLU A 49 7.69 16.47 2.56
CA GLU A 49 7.84 17.83 2.01
C GLU A 49 6.74 18.77 2.54
N VAL A 50 5.49 18.33 2.49
CA VAL A 50 4.36 19.08 3.05
C VAL A 50 4.54 19.35 4.55
N ARG A 51 4.98 18.35 5.32
CA ARG A 51 5.23 18.51 6.77
C ARG A 51 6.34 19.51 7.08
N ARG A 52 7.35 19.61 6.21
CA ARG A 52 8.44 20.59 6.33
C ARG A 52 8.05 21.99 5.85
N GLY A 53 6.85 22.16 5.28
CA GLY A 53 6.43 23.42 4.68
C GLY A 53 7.08 23.68 3.32
N GLU A 54 7.66 22.65 2.68
CA GLU A 54 8.19 22.71 1.32
C GLU A 54 7.03 22.62 0.32
N VAL A 55 6.11 23.59 0.40
CA VAL A 55 4.89 23.66 -0.40
C VAL A 55 4.86 24.96 -1.20
N LEU A 56 4.25 24.89 -2.37
CA LEU A 56 3.90 26.08 -3.13
C LEU A 56 2.58 26.63 -2.58
N GLU A 57 2.65 27.79 -1.94
CA GLU A 57 1.45 28.54 -1.57
C GLU A 57 0.97 29.38 -2.76
N CYS A 58 -0.30 29.22 -3.12
CA CYS A 58 -0.95 30.03 -4.14
C CYS A 58 -2.22 30.63 -3.56
N LYS A 59 -2.52 31.88 -3.93
CA LYS A 59 -3.74 32.56 -3.48
C LYS A 59 -4.99 31.96 -4.11
N ASP A 60 -4.88 31.47 -5.34
CA ASP A 60 -5.98 30.87 -6.08
C ASP A 60 -5.50 29.84 -7.11
N ILE A 61 -6.48 29.17 -7.75
CA ILE A 61 -6.24 28.14 -8.75
C ILE A 61 -5.58 28.66 -10.04
N LYS A 62 -5.76 29.95 -10.38
CA LYS A 62 -5.13 30.54 -11.58
C LYS A 62 -3.63 30.71 -11.36
N GLU A 63 -3.23 31.16 -10.17
CA GLU A 63 -1.83 31.27 -9.78
C GLU A 63 -1.16 29.90 -9.73
N PHE A 64 -1.82 28.90 -9.13
CA PHE A 64 -1.33 27.51 -9.13
C PHE A 64 -1.08 26.97 -10.55
N LYS A 65 -2.04 27.16 -11.48
CA LYS A 65 -1.89 26.72 -12.87
C LYS A 65 -0.70 27.35 -13.56
N LYS A 66 -0.49 28.67 -13.38
CA LYS A 66 0.68 29.36 -13.95
C LYS A 66 2.00 28.83 -13.41
N ALA A 67 2.07 28.48 -12.13
CA ALA A 67 3.27 27.93 -11.52
C ALA A 67 3.60 26.50 -12.01
N MET A 68 2.57 25.72 -12.38
CA MET A 68 2.73 24.38 -12.95
C MET A 68 3.09 24.37 -14.45
N GLU A 69 2.94 25.51 -15.13
CA GLU A 69 3.25 25.68 -16.56
C GLU A 69 4.70 26.13 -16.82
N GLN A 70 5.50 26.35 -15.77
CA GLN A 70 6.94 26.67 -15.83
C GLN A 70 7.80 25.42 -15.82
#